data_AF-A0A952B2S0-F1
#
_entry.id   AF-A0A952B2S0-F1
#
_cell.length_a   1.000
_cell.length_b   1.000
_cell.length_c   1.000
_cell.angle_alpha   90.00
_cell.angle_beta   90.00
_cell.angle_gamma   90.00
#
_symmetry.space_group_name_H-M   'P 1'
#
loop_
_entity.id
_entity.type
_entity.pdbx_description
1 polymer ?
#
loop_
_entity_poly.entity_id
_entity_poly.type
_entity_poly.pdbx_seq_one_letter_code
_entity_poly.pdbx_strand_id
1 'polypeptide(L)'
;MELIKKIKESETKAQEIIEQAKAEAVKQSEKGRENRLAATDEAAQQRKQAIEADVAKAQSQASAEVEQLKTQAQQQRQQLRDKTGSRMATAAAKVMDYLRG
;
A
#
# COMPACT_ATOMS: atom_id res chain seq x y z
N MET A 1 0.72 -73.13 -19.51
CA MET A 1 1.17 -71.95 -20.31
C MET A 1 0.24 -70.74 -20.17
N GLU A 2 -1.08 -70.92 -20.05
CA GLU A 2 -2.07 -69.85 -19.84
C GLU A 2 -1.77 -68.90 -18.65
N LEU A 3 -1.38 -69.44 -17.49
CA LEU A 3 -1.08 -68.66 -16.28
C LEU A 3 0.09 -67.69 -16.46
N ILE A 4 1.17 -68.14 -17.09
CA ILE A 4 2.37 -67.31 -17.34
C ILE A 4 2.03 -66.15 -18.28
N LYS A 5 1.18 -66.40 -19.28
CA LYS A 5 0.73 -65.37 -20.21
C LYS A 5 -0.10 -64.29 -19.50
N LYS A 6 -1.03 -64.70 -18.62
CA LYS A 6 -1.83 -63.77 -17.79
C LYS A 6 -0.98 -62.96 -16.81
N ILE A 7 0.05 -63.56 -16.22
CA ILE A 7 1.00 -62.84 -15.35
C ILE A 7 1.71 -61.74 -16.15
N LYS A 8 2.25 -62.09 -17.33
CA LYS A 8 2.98 -61.14 -18.17
C LYS A 8 2.10 -59.98 -18.65
N GLU A 9 0.86 -60.26 -19.05
CA GLU A 9 -0.12 -59.21 -19.41
C GLU A 9 -0.45 -58.30 -18.22
N SER A 10 -0.51 -58.86 -17.00
CA SER A 10 -0.77 -58.08 -15.78
C SER A 10 0.43 -57.22 -15.39
N GLU A 11 1.66 -57.71 -15.57
CA GLU A 11 2.89 -56.93 -15.35
C GLU A 11 2.99 -55.74 -16.30
N THR A 12 2.68 -55.93 -17.59
CA THR A 12 2.66 -54.83 -18.56
C THR A 12 1.61 -53.79 -18.18
N LYS A 13 0.39 -54.20 -17.83
CA LYS A 13 -0.65 -53.27 -17.35
C LYS A 13 -0.25 -52.53 -16.08
N ALA A 14 0.39 -53.21 -15.14
CA ALA A 14 0.88 -52.58 -13.92
C ALA A 14 1.98 -51.54 -14.23
N GLN A 15 2.89 -51.84 -15.16
CA GLN A 15 3.91 -50.89 -15.61
C GLN A 15 3.30 -49.67 -16.30
N GLU A 16 2.30 -49.86 -17.17
CA GLU A 16 1.57 -48.77 -17.82
C GLU A 16 0.87 -47.87 -16.80
N ILE A 17 0.21 -48.45 -15.80
CA ILE A 17 -0.46 -47.70 -14.72
C ILE A 17 0.57 -46.90 -13.92
N ILE A 18 1.72 -47.50 -13.58
CA ILE A 18 2.79 -46.81 -12.85
C ILE A 18 3.32 -45.62 -13.65
N GLU A 19 3.52 -45.79 -14.95
CA GLU A 19 4.07 -44.74 -15.80
C GLU A 19 3.06 -43.59 -16.00
N GLN A 20 1.77 -43.91 -16.16
CA GLN A 20 0.71 -42.91 -16.17
C GLN A 20 0.63 -42.15 -14.84
N ALA A 21 0.67 -42.85 -13.71
CA ALA A 21 0.64 -42.22 -12.39
C ALA A 21 1.84 -41.29 -12.15
N LYS A 22 3.04 -41.66 -12.62
CA LYS A 22 4.21 -40.76 -12.57
C LYS A 22 4.00 -39.52 -13.43
N ALA A 23 3.51 -39.67 -14.65
CA ALA A 23 3.25 -38.56 -15.54
C ALA A 23 2.20 -37.59 -14.96
N GLU A 24 1.13 -38.12 -14.36
CA GLU A 24 0.11 -37.33 -13.67
C GLU A 24 0.68 -36.62 -12.44
N ALA A 25 1.51 -37.28 -11.64
CA ALA A 25 2.15 -36.67 -10.47
C ALA A 25 3.06 -35.50 -10.86
N VAL A 26 3.85 -35.64 -11.93
CA VAL A 26 4.69 -34.54 -12.47
C VAL A 26 3.80 -33.39 -12.93
N LYS A 27 2.77 -33.67 -13.74
CA LYS A 27 1.85 -32.64 -14.25
C LYS A 27 1.13 -31.90 -13.12
N GLN A 28 0.72 -32.61 -12.08
CA GLN A 28 0.07 -32.00 -10.92
C GLN A 28 1.05 -31.13 -10.12
N SER A 29 2.29 -31.57 -9.97
CA SER A 29 3.36 -30.80 -9.33
C SER A 29 3.66 -29.50 -10.08
N GLU A 30 3.78 -29.57 -11.42
CA GLU A 30 4.00 -28.41 -12.29
C GLU A 30 2.85 -27.42 -12.20
N LYS A 31 1.60 -27.90 -12.33
CA LYS A 31 0.41 -27.06 -12.17
C LYS A 31 0.36 -26.41 -10.78
N GLY A 32 0.73 -27.14 -9.73
CA GLY A 32 0.83 -26.60 -8.37
C GLY A 32 1.91 -25.53 -8.23
N ARG A 33 3.01 -25.63 -9.00
CA ARG A 33 4.05 -24.60 -9.05
C ARG A 33 3.57 -23.35 -9.79
N GLU A 34 2.93 -23.51 -10.95
CA GLU A 34 2.37 -22.41 -11.74
C GLU A 34 1.31 -21.64 -10.95
N ASN A 35 0.37 -22.35 -10.31
CA ASN A 35 -0.66 -21.74 -9.48
C ASN A 35 -0.08 -20.93 -8.32
N ARG A 36 0.99 -21.43 -7.69
CA ARG A 36 1.67 -20.69 -6.61
C ARG A 36 2.34 -19.42 -7.13
N LEU A 37 3.02 -19.49 -8.28
CA LEU A 37 3.63 -18.32 -8.91
C LEU A 37 2.58 -17.27 -9.27
N ALA A 38 1.50 -17.69 -9.93
CA ALA A 38 0.39 -16.80 -10.29
C ALA A 38 -0.23 -16.14 -9.05
N ALA A 39 -0.48 -16.89 -7.98
CA ALA A 39 -1.01 -16.36 -6.74
C ALA A 39 -0.05 -15.37 -6.06
N THR A 40 1.27 -15.63 -6.09
CA THR A 40 2.25 -14.69 -5.55
C THR A 40 2.36 -13.41 -6.36
N ASP A 41 2.28 -13.52 -7.69
CA ASP A 41 2.35 -12.37 -8.59
C ASP A 41 1.10 -11.50 -8.46
N GLU A 42 -0.08 -12.12 -8.38
CA GLU A 42 -1.34 -11.42 -8.13
C GLU A 42 -1.32 -10.71 -6.78
N ALA A 43 -0.89 -11.39 -5.71
CA ALA A 43 -0.77 -10.78 -4.39
C ALA A 43 0.22 -9.61 -4.38
N ALA A 44 1.36 -9.72 -5.10
CA ALA A 44 2.32 -8.64 -5.24
C ALA A 44 1.73 -7.44 -5.99
N GLN A 45 0.96 -7.68 -7.05
CA GLN A 45 0.28 -6.64 -7.81
C GLN A 45 -0.79 -5.94 -6.97
N GLN A 46 -1.63 -6.69 -6.26
CA GLN A 46 -2.65 -6.14 -5.36
C GLN A 46 -1.99 -5.29 -4.27
N ARG A 47 -0.88 -5.76 -3.68
CA ARG A 47 -0.12 -5.01 -2.68
C ARG A 47 0.41 -3.69 -3.25
N LYS A 48 0.95 -3.72 -4.47
CA LYS A 48 1.45 -2.51 -5.15
C LYS A 48 0.31 -1.49 -5.35
N GLN A 49 -0.84 -1.93 -5.86
CA GLN A 49 -1.99 -1.06 -6.07
C GLN A 49 -2.52 -0.46 -4.77
N ALA A 50 -2.57 -1.26 -3.69
CA ALA A 50 -2.97 -0.77 -2.37
C ALA A 50 -2.02 0.31 -1.84
N ILE A 51 -0.70 0.09 -1.96
CA ILE A 51 0.31 1.07 -1.57
C ILE A 51 0.16 2.36 -2.38
N GLU A 52 -0.01 2.27 -3.70
CA GLU A 52 -0.19 3.45 -4.56
C GLU A 52 -1.45 4.24 -4.17
N ALA A 53 -2.56 3.56 -3.86
CA ALA A 53 -3.78 4.18 -3.39
C ALA A 53 -3.60 4.86 -2.02
N ASP A 54 -2.91 4.21 -1.08
CA ASP A 54 -2.62 4.76 0.24
C ASP A 54 -1.70 5.98 0.15
N VAL A 55 -0.69 5.95 -0.72
CA VAL A 55 0.20 7.10 -0.98
C VAL A 55 -0.59 8.27 -1.56
N ALA A 56 -1.44 8.02 -2.57
CA ALA A 56 -2.27 9.08 -3.16
C ALA A 56 -3.22 9.70 -2.13
N LYS A 57 -3.83 8.87 -1.28
CA LYS A 57 -4.69 9.32 -0.19
C LYS A 57 -3.91 10.16 0.83
N ALA A 58 -2.73 9.69 1.25
CA ALA A 58 -1.88 10.42 2.19
C ALA A 58 -1.44 11.78 1.62
N GLN A 59 -1.07 11.86 0.34
CA GLN A 59 -0.71 13.11 -0.34
C GLN A 59 -1.88 14.10 -0.38
N SER A 60 -3.09 13.61 -0.68
CA SER A 60 -4.30 14.44 -0.68
C SER A 60 -4.62 14.98 0.72
N GLN A 61 -4.56 14.12 1.74
CA GLN A 61 -4.80 14.51 3.13
C GLN A 61 -3.76 15.52 3.62
N ALA A 62 -2.48 15.27 3.36
CA ALA A 62 -1.39 16.18 3.74
C ALA A 62 -1.55 17.55 3.06
N SER A 63 -1.93 17.57 1.78
CA SER A 63 -2.15 18.83 1.06
C SER A 63 -3.32 19.62 1.66
N ALA A 64 -4.42 18.94 2.00
CA ALA A 64 -5.56 19.57 2.66
C ALA A 64 -5.19 20.11 4.05
N GLU A 65 -4.43 19.36 4.84
CA GLU A 65 -3.95 19.79 6.15
C GLU A 65 -3.02 21.00 6.05
N VAL A 66 -2.11 21.01 5.08
CA VAL A 66 -1.23 22.17 4.82
C VAL A 66 -2.03 23.43 4.49
N GLU A 67 -3.04 23.33 3.62
CA GLU A 67 -3.89 24.48 3.28
C GLU A 67 -4.73 24.97 4.47
N GLN A 68 -5.23 24.05 5.29
CA GLN A 68 -5.90 24.40 6.54
C GLN A 68 -4.96 25.13 7.50
N LEU A 69 -3.74 24.63 7.69
CA LEU A 69 -2.73 25.26 8.55
C LEU A 69 -2.31 26.64 8.03
N LYS A 70 -2.14 26.81 6.70
CA LYS A 70 -1.87 28.13 6.10
C LYS A 70 -2.99 29.12 6.39
N THR A 71 -4.25 28.68 6.23
CA THR A 71 -5.42 29.51 6.51
C THR A 71 -5.46 29.93 7.98
N GLN A 72 -5.23 28.99 8.90
CA GLN A 72 -5.16 29.28 10.34
C GLN A 72 -4.03 30.26 10.67
N ALA A 73 -2.84 30.05 10.09
CA ALA A 73 -1.69 30.94 10.29
C ALA A 73 -1.99 32.36 9.76
N GLN A 74 -2.66 32.49 8.62
CA GLN A 74 -3.05 33.79 8.08
C GLN A 74 -4.05 34.50 9.00
N GLN A 75 -5.06 33.78 9.51
CA GLN A 75 -6.03 34.32 10.47
C GLN A 75 -5.34 34.80 11.76
N GLN A 76 -4.44 33.99 12.32
CA GLN A 76 -3.68 34.36 13.52
C GLN A 76 -2.81 35.60 13.29
N ARG A 77 -2.14 35.69 12.12
CA ARG A 77 -1.35 36.87 11.74
C ARG A 77 -2.21 38.12 11.64
N GLN A 78 -3.40 38.00 11.06
CA GLN A 78 -4.32 39.13 10.95
C GLN A 78 -4.80 39.57 12.33
N GLN A 79 -5.25 38.64 13.17
CA GLN A 79 -5.66 38.93 14.55
C GLN A 79 -4.54 39.60 15.36
N LEU A 80 -3.29 39.15 15.20
CA LEU A 80 -2.15 39.76 15.87
C LEU A 80 -1.90 41.20 15.38
N ARG A 81 -1.99 41.44 14.06
CA ARG A 81 -1.88 42.78 13.48
C ARG A 81 -2.97 43.70 14.00
N ASP A 82 -4.23 43.25 14.02
CA ASP A 82 -5.36 44.06 14.48
C ASP A 82 -5.22 44.41 15.96
N LYS A 83 -4.88 43.42 16.80
CA LYS A 83 -4.60 43.65 18.23
C LYS A 83 -3.44 44.62 18.44
N THR A 84 -2.37 44.50 17.66
CA THR A 84 -1.19 45.38 17.78
C THR A 84 -1.51 46.80 17.31
N GLY A 85 -2.17 46.94 16.15
CA GLY A 85 -2.58 48.23 15.59
C GLY A 85 -3.48 49.01 16.56
N SER A 86 -4.42 48.33 17.22
CA SER A 86 -5.29 48.97 18.23
C SER A 86 -4.53 49.56 19.43
N ARG A 87 -3.31 49.06 19.72
CA ARG A 87 -2.48 49.47 20.87
C ARG A 87 -1.32 50.39 20.47
N MET A 88 -1.00 50.49 19.19
CA MET A 88 0.14 51.28 18.71
C MET A 88 0.01 52.77 19.05
N ALA A 89 -1.16 53.37 18.86
CA ALA A 89 -1.38 54.79 19.17
C ALA A 89 -1.19 55.07 20.67
N THR A 90 -1.74 54.23 21.54
CA THR A 90 -1.57 54.34 22.99
C THR A 90 -0.11 54.14 23.42
N ALA A 91 0.59 53.18 22.83
CA ALA A 91 2.00 52.96 23.11
C ALA A 91 2.87 54.14 22.66
N ALA A 92 2.62 54.68 21.45
CA ALA A 92 3.32 55.85 20.93
C ALA A 92 3.07 57.08 21.80
N ALA A 93 1.84 57.32 22.26
CA ALA A 93 1.51 58.40 23.17
C ALA A 93 2.30 58.29 24.49
N LYS A 94 2.36 57.10 25.12
CA LYS A 94 3.14 56.89 26.34
C LYS A 94 4.64 57.17 26.16
N VAL A 95 5.21 56.79 25.02
CA VAL A 95 6.62 57.07 24.71
C VAL A 95 6.84 58.58 24.53
N MET A 96 5.93 59.26 23.83
CA MET A 96 6.03 60.71 23.62
C MET A 96 5.87 61.51 24.92
N ASP A 97 4.96 61.10 25.80
CA ASP A 97 4.79 61.71 27.12
C ASP A 97 6.05 61.54 27.97
N TYR A 98 6.62 60.33 28.00
CA TYR A 98 7.88 60.07 28.70
C TYR A 98 9.05 60.92 28.18
N LEU A 99 9.11 61.17 26.87
CA LEU A 99 10.16 61.98 26.25
C LEU A 99 9.98 63.49 26.48
N ARG A 100 8.76 63.96 26.74
CA ARG A 100 8.47 65.38 27.00
C ARG A 100 8.64 65.78 28.47
N GLY A 101 8.60 64.81 29.39
CA GLY A 101 8.62 65.05 30.85
C GLY A 101 7.22 65.23 31.39
#